data_AF-A0A5K0Y230-F1
#
_entry.id   AF-A0A5K0Y230-F1
#
_cell.length_a   1.000
_cell.length_b   1.000
_cell.length_c   1.000
_cell.angle_alpha   90.00
_cell.angle_beta   90.00
_cell.angle_gamma   90.00
#
_symmetry.space_group_name_H-M   'P 1'
#
loop_
_entity.id
_entity.type
_entity.pdbx_description
1 polymer ?
#
loop_
_entity_poly.entity_id
_entity_poly.type
_entity_poly.pdbx_seq_one_letter_code
_entity_poly.pdbx_strand_id
1 'polypeptide(L)'
;GPYLTYEDTYLAVTGGSGIFKGARGQVKLHQLIFPFKIFYTFYLEGIPPLPAELLGEPVPPSPAVEPAPAAKATEPHATIPNFTN
;
A
#
# COMPACT_ATOMS: atom_id res chain seq x y z
N GLY A 1 -13.88 0.39 7.36
CA GLY A 1 -14.20 -1.04 7.16
C GLY A 1 -13.71 -1.83 8.37
N PRO A 2 -13.87 -3.16 8.37
CA PRO A 2 -13.37 -4.01 9.46
C PRO A 2 -11.83 -3.99 9.49
N TYR A 3 -11.27 -3.90 10.70
CA TYR A 3 -9.85 -4.14 10.99
C TYR A 3 -9.81 -5.21 12.07
N LEU A 4 -9.28 -6.38 11.73
CA LEU A 4 -9.18 -7.50 12.66
C LEU A 4 -7.70 -7.86 12.84
N THR A 5 -7.30 -8.11 14.08
CA THR A 5 -5.88 -8.25 14.45
C THR A 5 -5.30 -9.63 14.14
N TYR A 6 -6.16 -10.59 13.77
CA TYR A 6 -5.85 -12.02 13.68
C TYR A 6 -6.20 -12.63 12.32
N GLU A 7 -6.89 -11.90 11.43
CA GLU A 7 -7.30 -12.40 10.11
C GLU A 7 -7.34 -11.30 9.05
N ASP A 8 -7.30 -11.72 7.79
CA ASP A 8 -7.41 -10.82 6.66
C ASP A 8 -8.80 -10.22 6.56
N THR A 9 -8.87 -8.97 6.12
CA THR A 9 -10.14 -8.27 5.92
C THR A 9 -10.17 -7.52 4.60
N TYR A 10 -11.37 -7.17 4.16
CA TYR A 10 -11.57 -6.27 3.05
C TYR A 10 -12.20 -4.96 3.54
N LEU A 11 -11.61 -3.84 3.14
CA LEU A 11 -12.13 -2.51 3.40
C LEU A 11 -12.59 -1.89 2.09
N ALA A 12 -13.62 -1.06 2.14
CA ALA A 12 -14.07 -0.28 0.99
C ALA A 12 -13.07 0.85 0.68
N VAL A 13 -12.73 1.02 -0.60
CA VAL A 13 -12.06 2.23 -1.11
C VAL A 13 -13.17 3.24 -1.43
N THR A 14 -13.30 4.26 -0.60
CA THR A 14 -14.41 5.23 -0.65
C THR A 14 -14.13 6.47 -1.49
N GLY A 15 -12.88 6.63 -1.96
CA GLY A 15 -12.46 7.77 -2.74
C GLY A 15 -10.94 7.93 -2.74
N GLY A 16 -10.49 8.99 -3.41
CA GLY A 16 -9.10 9.41 -3.45
C GLY A 16 -8.96 10.82 -4.03
N SER A 17 -7.75 11.37 -4.00
CA SER A 17 -7.40 12.67 -4.56
C SER A 17 -6.20 12.54 -5.51
N GLY A 18 -5.86 13.60 -6.24
CA GLY A 18 -4.75 13.58 -7.20
C GLY A 18 -4.95 12.49 -8.27
N ILE A 19 -3.93 11.64 -8.47
CA ILE A 19 -3.99 10.51 -9.40
C ILE A 19 -5.04 9.44 -9.02
N PHE A 20 -5.50 9.44 -7.76
CA PHE A 20 -6.54 8.56 -7.24
C PHE A 20 -7.93 9.21 -7.24
N LYS A 21 -8.11 10.40 -7.85
CA LYS A 21 -9.41 11.06 -7.92
C LYS A 21 -10.42 10.20 -8.67
N GLY A 22 -11.52 9.85 -8.00
CA GLY A 22 -12.56 8.95 -8.53
C GLY A 22 -12.33 7.47 -8.23
N ALA A 23 -11.25 7.12 -7.52
CA ALA A 23 -10.97 5.74 -7.12
C ALA A 23 -12.10 5.17 -6.26
N ARG A 24 -12.47 3.93 -6.59
CA ARG A 24 -13.42 3.10 -5.85
C ARG A 24 -12.95 1.64 -5.87
N GLY A 25 -13.62 0.80 -5.10
CA GLY A 25 -13.34 -0.65 -5.06
C GLY A 25 -13.12 -1.14 -3.63
N GLN A 26 -12.19 -2.06 -3.46
CA GLN A 26 -11.85 -2.64 -2.16
C GLN A 26 -10.35 -2.79 -1.98
N VAL A 27 -9.91 -2.86 -0.73
CA VAL A 27 -8.53 -3.15 -0.37
C VAL A 27 -8.51 -4.36 0.56
N LYS A 28 -7.70 -5.34 0.21
CA LYS A 28 -7.38 -6.45 1.10
C LYS A 28 -6.33 -5.98 2.11
N LEU A 29 -6.62 -6.15 3.39
CA LEU A 29 -5.68 -6.00 4.49
C LEU A 29 -5.20 -7.40 4.90
N HIS A 30 -3.89 -7.62 4.86
CA HIS A 30 -3.24 -8.84 5.33
C HIS A 30 -2.30 -8.53 6.50
N GLN A 31 -2.57 -9.10 7.67
CA GLN A 31 -1.77 -8.88 8.87
C GLN A 31 -0.52 -9.78 8.84
N LEU A 32 0.68 -9.19 8.81
CA LEU A 32 1.95 -9.96 8.81
C LEU A 32 2.50 -10.14 10.23
N ILE A 33 2.64 -9.03 10.95
CA ILE A 33 3.04 -8.99 12.36
C ILE A 33 2.16 -7.95 13.03
N PHE A 34 1.28 -8.36 13.93
CA PHE A 34 0.49 -7.39 14.69
C PHE A 34 1.32 -6.73 15.79
N PRO A 35 1.23 -5.39 16.00
CA PRO A 35 0.57 -4.38 15.17
C PRO A 35 1.48 -3.73 14.10
N PHE A 36 2.71 -4.20 13.92
CA PHE A 36 3.79 -3.45 13.25
C PHE A 36 3.87 -3.60 11.73
N LYS A 37 3.48 -4.75 11.16
CA LYS A 37 3.61 -5.03 9.72
C LYS A 37 2.28 -5.50 9.15
N ILE A 38 1.77 -4.75 8.18
CA ILE A 38 0.53 -5.00 7.46
C ILE A 38 0.83 -4.84 5.98
N PHE A 39 0.27 -5.72 5.15
CA PHE A 39 0.38 -5.66 3.71
C PHE A 39 -0.98 -5.42 3.08
N TYR A 40 -1.06 -4.47 2.15
CA TYR A 40 -2.30 -4.11 1.47
C TYR A 40 -2.26 -4.46 -0.01
N THR A 41 -3.38 -4.93 -0.54
CA THR A 41 -3.60 -5.05 -1.98
C THR A 41 -4.86 -4.28 -2.35
N PHE A 42 -4.68 -3.16 -3.05
CA PHE A 42 -5.77 -2.31 -3.52
C PHE A 42 -6.28 -2.81 -4.88
N TYR A 43 -7.58 -3.09 -4.96
CA TYR A 43 -8.27 -3.42 -6.20
C TYR A 43 -9.03 -2.16 -6.65
N LEU A 44 -8.32 -1.32 -7.41
CA LEU A 44 -8.79 0.02 -7.78
C LEU A 44 -9.53 0.00 -9.12
N GLU A 45 -10.67 0.68 -9.14
CA GLU A 45 -11.42 0.98 -10.35
C GLU A 45 -11.62 2.50 -10.49
N GLY A 46 -11.98 2.93 -11.70
CA GLY A 46 -12.44 4.30 -11.95
C GLY A 46 -11.33 5.35 -12.10
N ILE A 47 -10.08 4.91 -12.20
CA ILE A 47 -8.90 5.78 -12.38
C ILE A 47 -8.09 5.39 -13.61
N PRO A 48 -7.30 6.32 -14.18
CA PRO A 48 -6.32 6.01 -15.22
C PRO A 48 -5.24 5.01 -14.73
N PRO A 49 -4.45 4.43 -15.64
CA PRO A 49 -3.30 3.61 -15.27
C PRO A 49 -2.36 4.32 -14.28
N LEU A 50 -1.87 3.56 -13.30
CA LEU A 50 -0.97 4.08 -12.28
C LEU A 50 0.43 4.37 -12.85
N PRO A 51 1.17 5.33 -12.27
CA PRO A 51 2.59 5.52 -12.57
C PRO A 51 3.40 4.24 -12.36
N ALA A 52 4.38 3.99 -13.23
CA ALA A 52 5.19 2.77 -13.19
C ALA A 52 5.96 2.58 -11.88
N GLU A 53 6.35 3.68 -11.21
CA GLU A 53 7.01 3.66 -9.90
C GLU A 53 6.17 3.03 -8.78
N LEU A 54 4.83 2.99 -8.94
CA LEU A 54 3.90 2.34 -8.00
C LEU A 54 3.57 0.90 -8.39
N LEU A 55 4.09 0.40 -9.52
CA LEU A 55 3.76 -0.90 -10.11
C LEU A 55 4.93 -1.89 -10.10
N GLY A 56 5.93 -1.66 -9.23
CA GLY A 56 7.01 -2.63 -9.00
C GLY A 56 6.45 -3.98 -8.51
N GLU A 57 7.14 -5.08 -8.84
CA GLU A 57 6.76 -6.41 -8.39
C GLU A 57 6.76 -6.47 -6.85
N PRO A 58 5.62 -6.79 -6.21
CA PRO A 58 5.59 -6.87 -4.75
C PRO A 58 6.43 -8.04 -4.24
N VAL A 59 7.30 -7.76 -3.26
CA VAL A 59 7.99 -8.82 -2.52
C VAL A 59 6.93 -9.69 -1.82
N PRO A 60 7.04 -11.03 -1.87
CA PRO A 60 6.10 -11.92 -1.19
C PRO A 60 5.95 -11.56 0.31
N PRO A 61 4.72 -11.33 0.79
CA PRO A 61 4.50 -10.89 2.16
C PRO A 61 4.92 -11.98 3.15
N SER A 62 5.75 -11.61 4.13
CA SER A 62 6.13 -12.49 5.24
C SER A 62 6.57 -11.68 6.47
N PRO A 63 6.67 -12.28 7.67
CA PRO A 63 7.15 -11.57 8.86
C PRO A 63 8.57 -10.97 8.70
N ALA A 64 9.41 -11.57 7.86
CA ALA A 64 10.82 -11.20 7.71
C ALA A 64 11.06 -10.05 6.73
N VAL A 65 10.06 -9.62 5.94
CA VAL A 65 10.25 -8.54 4.96
C VAL A 65 10.54 -7.21 5.66
N GLU A 66 11.44 -6.43 5.09
CA GLU A 66 11.86 -5.12 5.58
C GLU A 66 11.90 -4.11 4.42
N PRO A 67 11.72 -2.81 4.67
CA PRO A 67 12.04 -1.78 3.69
C PRO A 67 13.52 -1.84 3.30
N ALA A 68 13.82 -1.51 2.05
CA ALA A 68 15.21 -1.35 1.62
C ALA A 68 15.93 -0.29 2.49
N PRO A 69 17.23 -0.47 2.82
CA PRO A 69 17.97 0.51 3.63
C PRO A 69 17.91 1.94 3.09
N ALA A 70 18.01 2.12 1.77
CA ALA A 70 17.91 3.43 1.12
C ALA A 70 16.52 4.08 1.29
N ALA A 71 15.44 3.30 1.22
CA ALA A 71 14.09 3.78 1.46
C ALA A 71 13.90 4.19 2.94
N LYS A 72 14.41 3.37 3.86
CA LYS A 72 14.41 3.68 5.30
C LYS A 72 15.23 4.92 5.65
N ALA A 73 16.33 5.14 4.93
CA ALA A 73 17.19 6.33 5.04
C ALA A 73 16.67 7.53 4.24
N THR A 74 15.51 7.42 3.58
CA THR A 74 14.88 8.48 2.77
C THR A 74 15.80 9.03 1.66
N GLU A 75 16.61 8.15 1.05
CA GLU A 75 17.51 8.57 -0.02
C GLU A 75 16.72 9.08 -1.24
N PRO A 76 17.23 10.09 -1.99
CA PRO A 76 16.44 10.74 -3.06
C PRO A 76 15.94 9.81 -4.17
N HIS A 77 16.63 8.70 -4.42
CA HIS A 77 16.26 7.72 -5.45
C HIS A 77 15.31 6.63 -4.93
N ALA A 78 15.10 6.56 -3.61
CA ALA A 78 14.30 5.55 -2.93
C ALA A 78 13.05 6.15 -2.26
N THR A 79 12.66 7.36 -2.68
CA THR A 79 11.50 8.08 -2.20
C THR A 79 10.69 8.62 -3.38
N ILE A 80 9.38 8.76 -3.19
CA ILE A 80 8.53 9.47 -4.14
C ILE A 80 8.67 10.99 -3.92
N PRO A 81 8.40 11.82 -4.96
CA PRO A 81 8.47 13.26 -4.84
C PRO A 81 7.55 13.79 -3.72
N ASN A 82 8.10 14.60 -2.81
CA ASN A 82 7.37 15.19 -1.69
C ASN A 82 6.57 14.17 -0.86
N PHE A 83 7.20 13.04 -0.52
CA PHE A 83 6.57 12.00 0.29
C PHE A 83 5.95 12.57 1.58
N THR A 84 4.81 12.02 1.99
CA THR A 84 4.16 12.37 3.26
C THR A 84 4.99 11.83 4.42
N ASN A 85 5.31 12.67 5.40
CA ASN A 85 6.10 12.33 6.59
C ASN A 85 5.28 12.44 7.88
#